data_AF-A0A821WA30-F1
#
_entry.id   AF-A0A821WA30-F1
#
_cell.length_a   1.000
_cell.length_b   1.000
_cell.length_c   1.000
_cell.angle_alpha   90.00
_cell.angle_beta   90.00
_cell.angle_gamma   90.00
#
_symmetry.space_group_name_H-M   'P 1'
#
loop_
_entity.id
_entity.type
_entity.pdbx_description
1 polymer ?
#
loop_
_entity_poly.entity_id
_entity_poly.type
_entity_poly.pdbx_seq_one_letter_code
_entity_poly.pdbx_strand_id
1 'polypeptide(L)'
;MKWKLINSTEAAIFLAHVSHETDGLKVFAEYCSKQDTCNNYQTSWCSIEARSNMKYYGCGWFQLSYPCNCYNAGKALGLDLLNNPDLVSKVDKITASTAV
;
A
#
# COMPACT_ATOMS: atom_id res chain seq x y z
N MET A 1 -18.78 -3.96 -0.42
CA MET A 1 -17.38 -4.43 -0.25
C MET A 1 -17.40 -5.94 -0.50
N LYS A 2 -16.67 -6.45 -1.51
CA LYS A 2 -16.75 -7.86 -1.94
C LYS A 2 -15.90 -8.82 -1.08
N TRP A 3 -15.06 -8.28 -0.21
CA TRP A 3 -14.11 -9.02 0.61
C TRP A 3 -14.42 -8.77 2.09
N LYS A 4 -14.54 -9.85 2.87
CA LYS A 4 -14.88 -9.80 4.29
C LYS A 4 -14.07 -10.86 5.02
N LEU A 5 -13.44 -10.47 6.11
CA LEU A 5 -12.80 -11.40 7.05
C LEU A 5 -13.85 -12.40 7.55
N ILE A 6 -13.57 -13.68 7.38
CA ILE A 6 -14.54 -14.77 7.51
C ILE A 6 -14.73 -15.17 8.97
N ASN A 7 -13.67 -15.08 9.79
CA ASN A 7 -13.70 -15.44 11.21
C ASN A 7 -12.68 -14.64 12.05
N SER A 8 -12.73 -14.83 13.38
CA SER A 8 -11.85 -14.15 14.34
C SER A 8 -10.37 -14.48 14.16
N THR A 9 -10.04 -15.69 13.70
CA THR A 9 -8.65 -16.10 13.42
C THR A 9 -8.08 -15.34 12.23
N GLU A 10 -8.84 -15.22 11.13
CA GLU A 10 -8.42 -14.45 9.96
C GLU A 10 -8.25 -12.96 10.31
N ALA A 11 -9.17 -12.41 11.12
CA ALA A 11 -9.03 -11.04 11.62
C ALA A 11 -7.78 -10.86 12.48
N ALA A 12 -7.46 -11.81 13.36
CA ALA A 12 -6.26 -11.76 14.19
C ALA A 12 -4.97 -11.83 13.34
N ILE A 13 -4.93 -12.69 12.32
CA ILE A 13 -3.79 -12.80 11.39
C ILE A 13 -3.63 -11.51 10.60
N PHE A 14 -4.72 -10.97 10.06
CA PHE A 14 -4.70 -9.70 9.35
C PHE A 14 -4.15 -8.58 10.24
N LEU A 15 -4.68 -8.43 11.45
CA LEU A 15 -4.21 -7.41 12.40
C LEU A 15 -2.76 -7.62 12.84
N ALA A 16 -2.29 -8.87 12.95
CA ALA A 16 -0.89 -9.16 13.24
C ALA A 16 0.04 -8.65 12.13
N HIS A 17 -0.32 -8.89 10.86
CA HIS A 17 0.42 -8.33 9.72
C HIS A 17 0.35 -6.81 9.70
N VAL A 18 -0.85 -6.22 9.84
CA VAL A 18 -1.00 -4.76 9.89
C VAL A 18 -0.14 -4.17 11.00
N SER A 19 -0.16 -4.76 12.19
CA SER A 19 0.68 -4.31 13.30
C SER A 19 2.17 -4.43 13.01
N HIS A 20 2.61 -5.49 12.33
CA HIS A 20 4.01 -5.68 11.98
C HIS A 20 4.48 -4.63 10.96
N GLU A 21 3.72 -4.48 9.87
CA GLU A 21 4.03 -3.61 8.73
C GLU A 21 3.98 -2.11 9.07
N THR A 22 3.22 -1.72 10.10
CA THR A 22 2.99 -0.32 10.48
C THR A 22 3.65 0.11 11.79
N ASP A 23 4.52 -0.73 12.37
CA ASP A 23 5.08 -0.52 13.72
C ASP A 23 3.98 -0.23 14.76
N GLY A 24 2.95 -1.08 14.76
CA GLY A 24 1.78 -0.95 15.63
C GLY A 24 0.94 0.30 15.33
N LEU A 25 0.64 0.54 14.05
CA LEU A 25 -0.16 1.68 13.55
C LEU A 25 0.49 3.06 13.73
N LYS A 26 1.80 3.13 13.92
CA LYS A 26 2.54 4.40 14.04
C LYS A 26 2.95 4.99 12.70
N VAL A 27 3.15 4.14 11.68
CA VAL A 27 3.60 4.56 10.36
C VAL A 27 2.76 3.94 9.26
N PHE A 28 2.38 4.77 8.29
CA PHE A 28 1.66 4.35 7.08
C PHE A 28 2.43 4.64 5.80
N ALA A 29 3.66 5.14 5.93
CA ALA A 29 4.61 5.30 4.85
C ALA A 29 5.94 4.73 5.35
N GLU A 30 6.60 3.95 4.52
CA GLU A 30 7.89 3.31 4.83
C GLU A 30 8.88 4.36 5.36
N TYR A 31 9.68 4.00 6.38
CA TYR A 31 10.51 4.97 7.10
C TYR A 31 11.51 5.73 6.21
N CYS A 32 12.00 5.13 5.11
CA CYS A 32 12.88 5.81 4.16
C CYS A 32 12.24 7.05 3.52
N SER A 33 10.91 7.18 3.54
CA SER A 33 10.19 8.32 2.95
C SER A 33 10.48 9.61 3.70
N LYS A 34 10.76 9.55 5.00
CA LYS A 34 11.10 10.69 5.84
C LYS A 34 12.42 11.37 5.42
N GLN A 35 13.31 10.62 4.79
CA GLN A 35 14.62 11.08 4.33
C GLN A 35 14.69 11.17 2.80
N ASP A 36 13.56 10.91 2.12
CA ASP A 36 13.46 10.82 0.66
C ASP A 36 14.38 9.75 0.03
N THR A 37 14.81 8.75 0.79
CA THR A 37 15.77 7.72 0.39
C THR A 37 15.14 6.43 -0.13
N CYS A 38 13.81 6.35 -0.18
CA CYS A 38 13.10 5.23 -0.78
C CYS A 38 13.30 5.20 -2.31
N ASN A 39 14.36 4.54 -2.73
CA ASN A 39 14.72 4.39 -4.14
C ASN A 39 14.56 2.91 -4.55
N ASN A 40 14.36 2.67 -5.85
CA ASN A 40 14.33 1.32 -6.45
C ASN A 40 13.08 0.45 -6.17
N TYR A 41 11.89 0.95 -6.52
CA TYR A 41 10.64 0.14 -6.55
C TYR A 41 10.19 -0.21 -7.97
N GLN A 42 11.09 -0.08 -8.96
CA GLN A 42 10.88 -0.61 -10.30
C GLN A 42 11.68 -1.90 -10.44
N THR A 43 11.01 -2.97 -10.88
CA THR A 43 11.60 -4.30 -11.01
C THR A 43 11.23 -4.91 -12.36
N SER A 44 12.01 -5.90 -12.81
CA SER A 44 11.78 -6.58 -14.09
C SER A 44 10.50 -7.40 -14.14
N TRP A 45 9.98 -7.85 -12.99
CA TRP A 45 8.73 -8.61 -12.90
C TRP A 45 7.48 -7.71 -12.97
N CYS A 46 7.64 -6.40 -12.73
CA CYS A 46 6.55 -5.44 -12.74
C CYS A 46 6.48 -4.77 -14.12
N SER A 47 5.54 -5.22 -14.96
CA SER A 47 5.36 -4.69 -16.33
C SER A 47 4.72 -3.30 -16.40
N ILE A 48 4.29 -2.75 -15.26
CA ILE A 48 3.76 -1.39 -15.17
C ILE A 48 4.91 -0.44 -14.88
N GLU A 49 5.07 0.56 -15.74
CA GLU A 49 6.07 1.61 -15.56
C GLU A 49 5.65 2.58 -14.46
N ALA A 50 6.59 2.87 -13.56
CA ALA A 50 6.51 3.99 -12.62
C ALA A 50 6.21 5.31 -13.34
N ARG A 51 5.39 6.16 -12.71
CA ARG A 51 5.12 7.51 -13.20
C ARG A 51 6.22 8.46 -12.76
N SER A 52 6.52 9.44 -13.62
CA SER A 52 7.53 10.46 -13.32
C SER A 52 7.22 11.16 -11.99
N ASN A 53 8.24 11.36 -11.16
CA ASN A 53 8.16 11.98 -9.84
C ASN A 53 7.24 11.28 -8.83
N MET A 54 6.80 10.05 -9.11
CA MET A 54 6.05 9.22 -8.15
C MET A 54 6.97 8.19 -7.51
N LYS A 55 6.73 7.92 -6.22
CA LYS A 55 7.45 6.90 -5.45
C LYS A 55 6.46 5.82 -5.00
N TYR A 56 6.90 4.57 -5.08
CA TYR A 56 6.07 3.39 -4.83
C TYR A 56 6.62 2.54 -3.67
N TYR A 57 7.13 3.22 -2.64
CA TYR A 57 7.53 2.60 -1.39
C TYR A 57 6.31 2.13 -0.58
N GLY A 58 6.56 1.36 0.47
CA GLY A 58 5.50 0.79 1.29
C GLY A 58 4.55 1.84 1.84
N CYS A 59 3.26 1.72 1.50
CA CYS A 59 2.22 2.60 2.01
C CYS A 59 1.01 1.83 2.58
N GLY A 60 0.39 2.41 3.60
CA GLY A 60 -0.83 1.92 4.23
C GLY A 60 -0.64 0.72 5.14
N TRP A 61 -1.76 0.07 5.48
CA TRP A 61 -1.82 -1.01 6.48
C TRP A 61 -1.05 -2.27 6.10
N PHE A 62 -0.81 -2.50 4.82
CA PHE A 62 -0.10 -3.67 4.31
C PHE A 62 1.12 -3.28 3.45
N GLN A 63 1.65 -2.07 3.66
CA GLN A 63 2.83 -1.52 2.98
C GLN A 63 2.83 -1.79 1.45
N LEU A 64 1.70 -1.46 0.80
CA LEU A 64 1.53 -1.59 -0.64
C LEU A 64 2.68 -0.87 -1.36
N SER A 65 3.46 -1.64 -2.12
CA SER A 65 4.68 -1.19 -2.79
C SER A 65 4.64 -1.58 -4.26
N TYR A 66 5.49 -0.95 -5.09
CA TYR A 66 5.64 -1.19 -6.53
C TYR A 66 4.51 -0.61 -7.43
N PRO A 67 4.83 -0.09 -8.63
CA PRO A 67 3.86 0.53 -9.54
C PRO A 67 2.69 -0.38 -9.95
N CYS A 68 2.98 -1.65 -10.26
CA CYS A 68 1.97 -2.62 -10.68
C CYS A 68 0.95 -2.92 -9.59
N ASN A 69 1.37 -2.96 -8.32
CA ASN A 69 0.45 -3.19 -7.22
C ASN A 69 -0.44 -1.96 -7.00
N CYS A 70 0.14 -0.75 -7.03
CA CYS A 70 -0.64 0.49 -6.98
C CYS A 70 -1.64 0.56 -8.15
N TYR A 71 -1.22 0.24 -9.38
CA TYR A 71 -2.10 0.19 -10.54
C TYR A 71 -3.26 -0.81 -10.37
N ASN A 72 -2.96 -2.03 -9.95
CA ASN A 72 -3.97 -3.09 -9.80
C ASN A 72 -4.95 -2.78 -8.65
N ALA A 73 -4.44 -2.30 -7.51
CA ALA A 73 -5.27 -1.88 -6.38
C ALA A 73 -6.16 -0.69 -6.77
N GLY A 74 -5.58 0.30 -7.46
CA GLY A 74 -6.33 1.45 -7.99
C GLY A 74 -7.46 1.01 -8.91
N LYS A 75 -7.17 0.10 -9.86
CA LYS A 75 -8.20 -0.47 -10.74
C LYS A 75 -9.33 -1.17 -9.98
N ALA A 76 -8.99 -1.95 -8.96
CA ALA A 76 -9.99 -2.67 -8.15
C ALA A 76 -10.89 -1.71 -7.35
N LEU A 77 -10.35 -0.57 -6.92
CA LEU A 77 -11.04 0.43 -6.10
C LEU A 77 -11.68 1.57 -6.93
N GLY A 78 -11.42 1.64 -8.23
CA GLY A 78 -11.84 2.77 -9.07
C GLY A 78 -11.09 4.07 -8.77
N LEU A 79 -9.81 3.96 -8.38
CA LEU A 79 -8.92 5.05 -8.00
C LEU A 79 -7.67 5.07 -8.91
N ASP A 80 -7.10 6.24 -9.15
CA ASP A 80 -5.83 6.37 -9.87
C ASP A 80 -4.63 6.37 -8.92
N LEU A 81 -4.34 5.21 -8.33
CA LEU A 81 -3.21 5.06 -7.40
C LEU A 81 -1.86 4.93 -8.12
N LEU A 82 -1.84 4.76 -9.44
CA LEU A 82 -0.59 4.76 -10.20
C LEU A 82 -0.02 6.19 -10.30
N ASN A 83 -0.87 7.20 -10.51
CA ASN A 83 -0.45 8.60 -10.50
C ASN A 83 -0.54 9.27 -9.13
N ASN A 84 -1.22 8.66 -8.15
CA ASN A 84 -1.41 9.21 -6.81
C ASN A 84 -1.13 8.15 -5.70
N PRO A 85 0.08 7.55 -5.67
CA PRO A 85 0.37 6.45 -4.74
C PRO A 85 0.39 6.88 -3.27
N ASP A 86 0.63 8.14 -2.99
CA ASP A 86 0.68 8.71 -1.63
C ASP A 86 -0.70 8.77 -0.95
N LEU A 87 -1.79 8.67 -1.71
CA LEU A 87 -3.14 8.57 -1.14
C LEU A 87 -3.27 7.35 -0.21
N VAL A 88 -2.51 6.29 -0.47
CA VAL A 88 -2.50 5.04 0.31
C VAL A 88 -1.98 5.25 1.74
N SER A 89 -1.16 6.29 1.98
CA SER A 89 -0.66 6.63 3.32
C SER A 89 -1.40 7.81 3.97
N LYS A 90 -2.20 8.56 3.21
CA LYS A 90 -2.81 9.83 3.64
C LYS A 90 -4.32 9.80 3.85
N VAL A 91 -5.03 8.84 3.25
CA VAL A 91 -6.49 8.79 3.28
C VAL A 91 -6.94 7.50 3.93
N ASP A 92 -7.42 7.56 5.18
CA ASP A 92 -7.76 6.40 6.01
C ASP A 92 -8.60 5.34 5.27
N LYS A 93 -9.60 5.77 4.51
CA LYS A 93 -10.43 4.86 3.73
C LYS A 93 -9.63 4.13 2.65
N ILE A 94 -8.73 4.81 1.96
CA ILE A 94 -7.85 4.22 0.93
C ILE A 94 -6.82 3.32 1.62
N THR A 95 -6.17 3.78 2.69
CA THR A 95 -5.24 3.02 3.54
C THR A 95 -5.80 1.64 3.92
N ALA A 96 -7.04 1.61 4.40
CA ALA A 96 -7.72 0.36 4.75
C ALA A 96 -8.16 -0.44 3.52
N SER A 97 -8.72 0.21 2.50
CA SER A 97 -9.23 -0.47 1.30
C SER A 97 -8.13 -1.09 0.42
N THR A 98 -6.89 -0.63 0.51
CA THR A 98 -5.77 -1.26 -0.20
C THR A 98 -5.25 -2.53 0.49
N ALA A 99 -5.72 -2.81 1.71
CA ALA A 99 -5.36 -4.01 2.46
C ALA A 99 -6.46 -5.10 2.45
N VAL A 100 -7.65 -4.81 1.91
CA VAL A 100 -8.85 -5.67 1.98
C VAL A 100 -9.59 -5.70 0.65
#